data_AF-A0A962IA45-F1
#
_entry.id   AF-A0A962IA45-F1
#
_cell.length_a   1.000
_cell.length_b   1.000
_cell.length_c   1.000
_cell.angle_alpha   90.00
_cell.angle_beta   90.00
_cell.angle_gamma   90.00
#
_symmetry.space_group_name_H-M   'P 1'
#
loop_
_entity.id
_entity.type
_entity.pdbx_description
1 polymer ?
#
loop_
_entity_poly.entity_id
_entity_poly.type
_entity_poly.pdbx_seq_one_letter_code
_entity_poly.pdbx_strand_id
1 'polypeptide(L)'
;MPVEALRQFHDESWQRLEAAVVERDHPCRLIQLATQSASGPQLRTVVLREVDRDRACWLCHTDARSAKVREIEAEPRVAVLAYDGRVGLQLRGAGTATLERETSACAEA
;
A
#
# COMPACT_ATOMS: atom_id res chain seq x y z
N MET A 1 13.03 14.07 -20.87
CA MET A 1 13.33 13.16 -19.75
C MET A 1 13.97 11.90 -20.32
N PRO A 2 15.25 11.62 -20.04
CA PRO A 2 15.87 10.38 -20.48
C PRO A 2 15.20 9.19 -19.80
N VAL A 3 15.01 8.08 -20.53
CA VAL A 3 14.38 6.84 -20.02
C VAL A 3 15.07 6.33 -18.75
N GLU A 4 16.38 6.53 -18.66
CA GLU A 4 17.19 6.14 -17.50
C GLU A 4 16.74 6.85 -16.22
N ALA A 5 16.47 8.15 -16.26
CA ALA A 5 16.01 8.90 -15.10
C ALA A 5 14.64 8.42 -14.60
N LEU A 6 13.77 7.94 -15.50
CA LEU A 6 12.49 7.36 -15.10
C LEU A 6 12.67 6.02 -14.40
N ARG A 7 13.56 5.17 -14.90
CA ARG A 7 13.89 3.88 -14.26
C ARG A 7 14.48 4.10 -12.88
N GLN A 8 15.43 5.01 -12.76
CA GLN A 8 16.01 5.39 -11.47
C GLN A 8 14.95 5.90 -10.50
N PHE A 9 14.07 6.81 -10.92
CA PHE A 9 13.01 7.34 -10.07
C PHE A 9 12.01 6.25 -9.61
N HIS A 10 11.67 5.32 -10.50
CA HIS A 10 10.85 4.17 -10.16
C HIS A 10 11.53 3.29 -9.09
N ASP A 11 12.82 3.04 -9.23
CA ASP A 11 13.59 2.21 -8.30
C ASP A 11 13.73 2.87 -6.93
N GLU A 12 14.02 4.17 -6.89
CA GLU A 12 14.05 4.96 -5.66
C GLU A 12 12.68 4.99 -4.96
N SER A 13 11.59 4.97 -5.73
CA SER A 13 10.23 4.92 -5.19
C SER A 13 9.96 3.60 -4.45
N TRP A 14 10.40 2.47 -5.01
CA TRP A 14 10.28 1.16 -4.35
C TRP A 14 11.18 1.05 -3.13
N GLN A 15 12.43 1.51 -3.22
CA GLN A 15 13.36 1.52 -2.07
C GLN A 15 12.78 2.29 -0.88
N ARG A 16 12.02 3.37 -1.12
CA ARG A 16 11.35 4.12 -0.04
C ARG A 16 10.21 3.35 0.60
N LEU A 17 9.48 2.56 -0.17
CA LEU A 17 8.41 1.72 0.36
C LEU A 17 8.98 0.55 1.16
N GLU A 18 10.06 -0.06 0.67
CA GLU A 18 10.82 -1.11 1.37
C GLU A 18 11.39 -0.58 2.70
N ALA A 19 12.01 0.60 2.68
CA ALA A 19 12.48 1.26 3.90
C ALA A 19 11.34 1.55 4.88
N ALA A 20 10.17 1.96 4.39
CA ALA A 20 9.01 2.27 5.22
C ALA A 20 8.44 1.06 5.98
N VAL A 21 8.66 -0.17 5.49
CA VAL A 21 8.27 -1.39 6.19
C VAL A 21 9.16 -1.63 7.42
N VAL A 22 10.46 -1.30 7.32
CA VAL A 22 11.47 -1.54 8.36
C VAL A 22 11.53 -0.39 9.37
N GLU A 23 11.52 0.85 8.89
CA GLU A 23 11.70 2.06 9.69
C GLU A 23 10.36 2.53 10.29
N ARG A 24 10.22 2.44 11.62
CA ARG A 24 8.96 2.74 12.32
C ARG A 24 8.44 4.16 12.13
N ASP A 25 9.34 5.12 11.98
CA ASP A 25 9.02 6.55 11.87
C ASP A 25 9.07 7.06 10.43
N HIS A 26 9.23 6.16 9.45
CA HIS A 26 9.26 6.55 8.05
C HIS A 26 7.88 7.12 7.63
N PRO A 27 7.82 8.28 6.96
CA PRO A 27 6.55 8.92 6.56
C PRO A 27 5.65 8.02 5.70
N CYS A 28 6.25 7.22 4.81
CA CYS A 28 5.51 6.27 3.96
C CYS A 28 5.02 5.00 4.69
N ARG A 29 5.26 4.84 6.00
CA ARG A 29 4.78 3.67 6.75
C ARG A 29 3.29 3.72 7.01
N LEU A 30 2.75 4.94 7.16
CA LEU A 30 1.32 5.19 7.33
C LEU A 30 0.74 5.64 5.99
N ILE A 31 0.08 4.71 5.31
CA ILE A 31 -0.48 4.94 3.97
C ILE A 31 -1.98 5.17 4.06
N GLN A 32 -2.55 5.89 3.10
CA GLN A 32 -3.98 6.06 2.97
C GLN A 32 -4.54 5.01 2.02
N LEU A 33 -5.51 4.23 2.49
CA LEU A 33 -6.25 3.24 1.70
C LEU A 33 -7.64 3.79 1.36
N ALA A 34 -7.95 3.88 0.08
CA ALA A 34 -9.27 4.22 -0.44
C ALA A 34 -10.03 2.95 -0.85
N THR A 35 -11.29 2.85 -0.45
CA THR A 35 -12.22 1.76 -0.81
C THR A 35 -13.55 2.36 -1.26
N GLN A 36 -14.35 1.56 -1.94
CA GLN A 36 -15.71 1.95 -2.33
C GLN A 36 -16.72 1.36 -1.34
N SER A 37 -17.53 2.22 -0.70
CA SER A 37 -18.72 1.77 0.03
C SER A 37 -20.00 2.10 -0.73
N ALA A 38 -21.12 1.54 -0.29
CA ALA A 38 -22.45 1.86 -0.81
C ALA A 38 -22.84 3.33 -0.60
N SER A 39 -22.24 4.01 0.37
CA SER A 39 -22.47 5.44 0.64
C SER A 39 -21.46 6.37 -0.04
N GLY A 40 -20.52 5.82 -0.82
CA GLY A 40 -19.49 6.58 -1.53
C GLY A 40 -18.05 6.16 -1.17
N PRO A 41 -17.05 6.89 -1.67
CA PRO A 41 -15.65 6.59 -1.40
C PRO A 41 -15.33 6.75 0.08
N GLN A 42 -14.53 5.83 0.61
CA GLN A 42 -14.06 5.86 1.99
C GLN A 42 -12.53 5.91 2.00
N LEU A 43 -11.94 6.62 2.98
CA LEU A 43 -10.49 6.79 3.12
C LEU A 43 -10.08 6.61 4.58
N ARG A 44 -8.95 5.96 4.82
CA ARG A 44 -8.36 5.83 6.16
C ARG A 44 -6.87 5.53 6.07
N THR A 45 -6.18 5.79 7.17
CA THR A 45 -4.78 5.39 7.34
C THR A 45 -4.69 3.90 7.71
N VAL A 46 -3.77 3.18 7.07
CA VAL A 46 -3.36 1.82 7.42
C VAL A 46 -1.83 1.76 7.51
N VAL A 47 -1.31 0.74 8.20
CA VAL A 47 0.13 0.54 8.31
C VAL A 47 0.59 -0.37 7.17
N LEU A 48 1.55 0.08 6.37
CA LEU A 48 2.24 -0.75 5.38
C LEU A 48 3.09 -1.79 6.12
N ARG A 49 2.92 -3.07 5.78
CA ARG A 49 3.55 -4.20 6.48
C ARG A 49 4.55 -4.95 5.61
N GLU A 50 4.32 -4.96 4.31
CA GLU A 50 5.19 -5.60 3.34
C GLU A 50 4.97 -4.92 1.99
N VAL A 51 5.99 -4.99 1.14
CA VAL A 51 5.90 -4.66 -0.28
C VAL A 51 6.61 -5.72 -1.08
N ASP A 52 6.00 -6.10 -2.20
CA ASP A 52 6.59 -6.98 -3.19
C ASP A 52 6.68 -6.20 -4.50
N ARG A 53 7.90 -5.81 -4.85
CA ARG A 53 8.20 -5.00 -6.04
C ARG A 53 7.90 -5.77 -7.33
N ASP A 54 8.21 -7.06 -7.38
CA ASP A 54 8.05 -7.87 -8.60
C ASP A 54 6.57 -8.12 -8.91
N ARG A 55 5.75 -8.28 -7.87
CA ARG A 55 4.29 -8.42 -7.98
C ARG A 55 3.54 -7.09 -7.92
N ALA A 56 4.26 -5.98 -7.71
CA ALA A 56 3.69 -4.66 -7.43
C ALA A 56 2.61 -4.67 -6.33
N CYS A 57 2.85 -5.44 -5.26
CA CYS A 57 1.90 -5.68 -4.18
C CYS A 57 2.28 -4.93 -2.90
N TRP A 58 1.27 -4.41 -2.20
CA TRP A 58 1.41 -3.69 -0.94
C TRP A 58 0.53 -4.39 0.09
N LEU A 59 1.09 -4.80 1.22
CA LEU A 59 0.40 -5.57 2.23
C LEU A 59 0.11 -4.72 3.47
N CYS A 60 -1.10 -4.85 4.00
CA CYS A 60 -1.46 -4.30 5.30
C CYS A 60 -2.29 -5.32 6.08
N HIS A 61 -2.18 -5.28 7.42
CA HIS A 61 -3.05 -6.09 8.28
C HIS A 61 -4.29 -5.29 8.65
N THR A 62 -5.42 -5.97 8.75
CA THR A 62 -6.66 -5.34 9.21
C THR A 62 -7.55 -6.32 9.96
N ASP A 63 -8.41 -5.79 10.82
CA ASP A 63 -9.43 -6.60 11.49
C ASP A 63 -10.49 -7.05 10.48
N ALA A 64 -10.70 -8.36 10.38
CA ALA A 64 -11.64 -9.02 9.48
C ALA A 64 -13.09 -8.54 9.62
N ARG A 65 -13.46 -7.95 10.77
CA ARG A 65 -14.80 -7.44 11.06
C ARG A 65 -15.00 -5.99 10.63
N SER A 66 -13.92 -5.31 10.20
CA SER A 66 -13.98 -3.89 9.89
C SER A 66 -14.76 -3.60 8.61
N ALA A 67 -15.35 -2.40 8.52
CA ALA A 67 -16.13 -1.99 7.36
C ALA A 67 -15.36 -2.12 6.04
N LYS A 68 -14.07 -1.77 6.03
CA LYS A 68 -13.22 -1.87 4.84
C LYS A 68 -13.10 -3.28 4.28
N VAL A 69 -13.21 -4.32 5.12
CA VAL A 69 -13.18 -5.71 4.66
C VAL A 69 -14.45 -6.00 3.88
N ARG A 70 -15.62 -5.66 4.44
CA ARG A 70 -16.92 -5.79 3.75
C ARG A 70 -16.99 -4.96 2.46
N GLU A 71 -16.39 -3.76 2.48
CA GLU A 71 -16.27 -2.90 1.29
C GLU A 71 -15.43 -3.57 0.21
N ILE A 72 -14.25 -4.12 0.55
CA ILE A 72 -13.36 -4.81 -0.38
C ILE A 72 -13.98 -6.10 -0.92
N GLU A 73 -14.71 -6.85 -0.09
CA GLU A 73 -15.44 -8.04 -0.54
C GLU A 73 -16.52 -7.72 -1.59
N ALA A 74 -17.19 -6.57 -1.44
CA ALA A 74 -18.21 -6.12 -2.37
C ALA A 74 -17.62 -5.45 -3.62
N GLU A 75 -16.54 -4.69 -3.46
CA GLU A 75 -15.85 -3.96 -4.52
C GLU A 75 -14.34 -3.96 -4.25
N PRO A 76 -13.56 -4.83 -4.92
CA PRO A 76 -12.15 -5.01 -4.61
C PRO A 76 -11.26 -3.90 -5.17
N ARG A 77 -11.78 -3.00 -6.03
CA ARG A 77 -10.98 -1.87 -6.54
C ARG A 77 -10.66 -0.90 -5.43
N VAL A 78 -9.38 -0.67 -5.22
CA VAL A 78 -8.84 0.22 -4.19
C VAL A 78 -7.82 1.19 -4.79
N ALA A 79 -7.56 2.26 -4.06
CA ALA A 79 -6.40 3.10 -4.31
C ALA A 79 -5.59 3.28 -3.02
N VAL A 80 -4.28 3.45 -3.16
CA VAL A 80 -3.36 3.69 -2.04
C VAL A 80 -2.54 4.95 -2.29
N LEU A 81 -2.16 5.61 -1.21
CA LEU A 81 -1.28 6.76 -1.22
C LEU A 81 -0.28 6.66 -0.08
N ALA A 82 1.00 6.84 -0.40
CA ALA A 82 2.05 7.11 0.56
C ALA A 82 2.64 8.49 0.27
N TYR A 83 2.91 9.27 1.32
CA TYR A 83 3.46 10.61 1.17
C TYR A 83 4.69 10.78 2.06
N ASP A 84 5.82 11.16 1.44
CA ASP A 84 7.01 11.61 2.14
C ASP A 84 7.14 13.12 2.02
N GLY A 85 6.69 13.81 3.07
CA GLY A 85 6.75 15.26 3.16
C GLY A 85 8.17 15.83 3.26
N ARG A 86 9.18 15.01 3.60
CA ARG A 86 10.58 15.47 3.70
C ARG A 86 11.17 15.77 2.32
N VAL A 87 10.72 15.03 1.31
CA VAL A 87 11.21 15.14 -0.07
C VAL A 87 10.12 15.57 -1.06
N GLY A 88 8.90 15.83 -0.58
CA GLY A 88 7.76 16.21 -1.42
C GLY A 88 7.32 15.11 -2.39
N LEU A 89 7.50 13.83 -2.02
CA LEU A 89 7.20 12.69 -2.88
C LEU A 89 5.86 12.07 -2.51
N GLN A 90 4.99 11.90 -3.51
CA GLN A 90 3.72 11.19 -3.37
C GLN A 90 3.69 9.96 -4.27
N LEU A 91 3.59 8.80 -3.66
CA LEU A 91 3.45 7.51 -4.34
C LEU A 91 1.98 7.09 -4.32
N ARG A 92 1.42 6.81 -5.49
CA ARG A 92 0.02 6.42 -5.65
C ARG A 92 -0.07 5.13 -6.43
N GLY A 93 -0.95 4.24 -5.96
CA GLY A 93 -1.32 3.01 -6.66
C GLY A 93 -2.84 2.92 -6.77
N ALA A 94 -3.31 2.29 -7.85
CA ALA A 94 -4.69 1.85 -7.99
C ALA A 94 -4.67 0.40 -8.46
N GLY A 95 -5.53 -0.44 -7.90
CA GLY A 95 -5.51 -1.86 -8.18
C GLY A 95 -6.64 -2.59 -7.46
N THR A 96 -6.49 -3.90 -7.30
CA THR A 96 -7.46 -4.75 -6.62
C THR A 96 -6.88 -5.27 -5.31
N ALA A 97 -7.64 -5.14 -4.22
CA ALA A 97 -7.28 -5.74 -2.94
C ALA A 97 -7.74 -7.20 -2.88
N THR A 98 -6.85 -8.06 -2.41
CA THR A 98 -7.17 -9.46 -2.07
C THR A 98 -7.14 -9.60 -0.55
N LEU A 99 -8.11 -10.34 0.00
CA LEU A 99 -8.22 -10.58 1.44
C LEU A 99 -7.69 -11.97 1.76
N GLU A 100 -6.58 -12.03 2.49
CA GLU A 100 -6.00 -13.26 3.00
C GLU A 100 -6.37 -13.43 4.48
N ARG A 101 -7.05 -14.54 4.80
CA ARG A 101 -7.58 -14.83 6.15
C ARG A 101 -6.72 -15.87 6.89
N GLU A 102 -5.91 -16.62 6.16
CA GLU A 102 -5.00 -17.62 6.68
C GLU A 102 -3.58 -17.16 6.39
N THR A 103 -2.80 -16.91 7.45
CA THR A 103 -1.37 -16.77 7.32
C THR A 103 -0.80 -18.17 7.07
N SER A 104 -0.70 -18.60 5.82
CA SER A 104 0.47 -19.42 5.51
C SER A 104 1.64 -18.46 5.73
N ALA A 105 2.44 -18.70 6.77
CA ALA A 105 3.64 -17.92 6.98
C ALA A 105 4.38 -17.81 5.64
N CYS A 106 4.49 -16.59 5.09
CA CYS A 106 5.57 -16.33 4.16
C CYS A 106 6.83 -16.72 4.93
N ALA A 107 7.43 -17.83 4.51
CA ALA A 107 8.52 -18.47 5.19
C ALA A 107 9.60 -17.43 5.50
N GLU A 108 10.09 -17.45 6.72
CA GLU A 108 11.35 -16.83 7.10
C GLU A 108 12.40 -17.26 6.06
N ALA A 109 12.99 -16.27 5.39
CA ALA A 109 14.18 -16.42 4.56
C ALA A 109 15.25 -15.44 5.07
#